data_AF-A0A9P9WZ96-F1
#
_entry.id   AF-A0A9P9WZ96-F1
#
_cell.length_a   1.000
_cell.length_b   1.000
_cell.length_c   1.000
_cell.angle_alpha   90.00
_cell.angle_beta   90.00
_cell.angle_gamma   90.00
#
_symmetry.space_group_name_H-M   'P 1'
#
loop_
_entity.id
_entity.type
_entity.pdbx_description
1 polymer ?
#
loop_
_entity_poly.entity_id
_entity_poly.type
_entity_poly.pdbx_seq_one_letter_code
_entity_poly.pdbx_strand_id
1 'polypeptide(L)'
;MDDDADMAGKIEHTLPNVYSITGHRRDADVETLFQLRIEGKDGRQAWVPERAVQEDSEMALFAYWDSVADGRLGAMAHKDLWHPFRIEGHRKTHRGGQLLVYWVGSPDRSWQYERVIRKADPKLVKDYRVSQYGATWDVLLDAPVCYLGRVYAQAAETPSRPRSTLPTYGKGV
;
A
#
# COMPACT_ATOMS: atom_id res chain seq x y z
N MET A 1 34.22 33.35 -16.43
CA MET A 1 34.68 32.92 -15.09
C MET A 1 33.51 33.13 -14.16
N ASP A 2 32.35 32.55 -14.51
CA ASP A 2 32.01 31.12 -14.45
C ASP A 2 31.88 30.73 -12.99
N ASP A 3 30.64 30.65 -12.52
CA ASP A 3 30.18 29.73 -11.47
C ASP A 3 28.64 29.63 -11.57
N ASP A 4 28.17 29.30 -12.78
CA ASP A 4 26.87 28.69 -13.02
C ASP A 4 27.05 27.18 -12.81
N ALA A 5 26.55 26.62 -11.70
CA ALA A 5 26.03 25.25 -11.61
C ALA A 5 25.85 24.80 -10.14
N ASP A 6 24.72 25.13 -9.53
CA ASP A 6 24.01 24.15 -8.70
C ASP A 6 22.54 24.52 -8.55
N MET A 7 21.80 24.43 -9.65
CA MET A 7 20.35 24.24 -9.57
C MET A 7 20.07 22.76 -9.83
N ALA A 8 20.56 21.89 -8.93
CA ALA A 8 19.99 20.57 -8.75
C ALA A 8 18.52 20.76 -8.32
N GLY A 9 17.66 20.91 -9.33
CA GLY A 9 16.23 20.97 -9.18
C GLY A 9 15.79 19.77 -8.36
N LYS A 10 15.45 20.03 -7.10
CA LYS A 10 14.47 19.23 -6.39
C LYS A 10 13.24 19.27 -7.27
N ILE A 11 13.07 18.25 -8.11
CA ILE A 11 11.78 17.95 -8.69
C ILE A 11 10.94 17.52 -7.50
N GLU A 12 10.37 18.49 -6.80
CA GLU A 12 9.20 18.25 -5.98
C GLU A 12 8.19 17.61 -6.93
N HIS A 13 8.00 16.30 -6.74
CA HIS A 13 7.11 15.42 -7.48
C HIS A 13 5.64 15.79 -7.22
N THR A 14 5.29 17.05 -7.43
CA THR A 14 3.91 17.51 -7.46
C THR A 14 3.46 17.30 -8.89
N LEU A 15 2.92 16.12 -9.18
CA LEU A 15 2.26 15.86 -10.46
C LEU A 15 1.26 17.02 -10.71
N PRO A 16 1.31 17.67 -11.88
CA PRO A 16 0.50 18.86 -12.13
C PRO A 16 -0.97 18.50 -11.99
N ASN A 17 -1.67 19.26 -11.15
CA ASN A 17 -3.00 19.00 -10.56
C ASN A 17 -4.17 18.70 -11.54
N VAL A 18 -3.92 18.64 -12.85
CA VAL A 18 -4.81 18.08 -13.89
C VAL A 18 -3.92 17.57 -15.02
N TYR A 19 -3.90 16.26 -15.24
CA TYR A 19 -3.21 15.65 -16.38
C TYR A 19 -4.12 14.73 -17.18
N SER A 20 -3.83 14.60 -18.48
CA SER A 20 -4.39 13.56 -19.33
C SER A 20 -3.34 12.47 -19.58
N ILE A 21 -3.79 11.22 -19.58
CA ILE A 21 -2.94 10.08 -19.94
C ILE A 21 -3.04 9.92 -21.46
N THR A 22 -1.92 10.09 -22.16
CA THR A 22 -1.87 10.14 -23.64
C THR A 22 -1.16 8.95 -24.28
N GLY A 23 -0.71 7.98 -23.47
CA GLY A 23 0.00 6.81 -23.95
C GLY A 23 0.50 5.93 -22.82
N HIS A 24 0.89 4.71 -23.18
CA HIS A 24 1.53 3.76 -22.28
C HIS A 24 2.69 3.07 -22.98
N ARG A 25 3.65 2.57 -22.19
CA ARG A 25 4.70 1.65 -22.62
C ARG A 25 5.02 0.68 -21.49
N ARG A 26 5.52 -0.50 -21.83
CA ARG A 26 6.06 -1.43 -20.82
C ARG A 26 7.29 -0.82 -20.18
N ASP A 27 7.47 -1.10 -18.89
CA ASP A 27 8.70 -0.80 -18.20
C ASP A 27 9.85 -1.66 -18.78
N ALA A 28 11.04 -1.08 -18.85
CA ALA A 28 12.19 -1.74 -19.48
C ALA A 28 12.77 -2.85 -18.62
N ASP A 29 12.64 -2.74 -17.29
CA ASP A 29 13.20 -3.70 -16.34
C ASP A 29 12.17 -4.76 -15.94
N VAL A 30 10.88 -4.38 -15.90
CA VAL A 30 9.79 -5.27 -15.48
C VAL A 30 8.65 -5.21 -16.49
N GLU A 31 8.61 -6.17 -17.42
CA GLU A 31 7.67 -6.17 -18.57
C GLU A 31 6.18 -6.18 -18.22
N THR A 32 5.84 -6.48 -16.97
CA THR A 32 4.47 -6.52 -16.43
C THR A 32 4.03 -5.22 -15.74
N LEU A 33 4.96 -4.26 -15.62
CA LEU A 33 4.70 -2.91 -15.18
C LEU A 33 4.69 -1.95 -16.38
N PHE A 34 3.98 -0.84 -16.23
CA PHE A 34 3.84 0.16 -17.28
C PHE A 34 4.33 1.52 -16.81
N GLN A 35 4.80 2.29 -17.78
CA GLN A 35 4.95 3.73 -17.67
C GLN A 35 3.87 4.38 -18.53
N LEU A 36 3.27 5.42 -17.99
CA LEU A 36 2.20 6.18 -18.60
C LEU A 36 2.73 7.54 -19.01
N ARG A 37 2.36 7.98 -20.21
CA ARG A 37 2.69 9.31 -20.69
C ARG A 37 1.63 10.27 -20.20
N ILE A 38 2.04 11.19 -19.37
CA ILE A 38 1.22 12.19 -18.72
C ILE A 38 1.47 13.52 -19.43
N GLU A 39 0.40 14.19 -19.85
CA GLU A 39 0.46 15.53 -20.43
C GLU A 39 -0.15 16.56 -19.47
N GLY A 40 0.66 17.55 -19.09
CA GLY A 40 0.24 18.67 -18.26
C GLY A 40 -0.42 19.79 -19.08
N LYS A 41 -1.04 20.75 -18.38
CA LYS A 41 -1.67 21.92 -19.01
C LYS A 41 -0.71 22.82 -19.81
N ASP A 42 0.57 22.78 -19.48
CA ASP A 42 1.64 23.50 -20.20
C ASP A 42 2.10 22.77 -21.47
N GLY A 43 1.46 21.64 -21.82
CA GLY A 43 1.80 20.80 -22.96
C GLY A 43 3.06 19.96 -22.74
N ARG A 44 3.68 20.04 -21.55
CA ARG A 44 4.84 19.19 -21.23
C ARG A 44 4.38 17.76 -20.99
N GLN A 45 5.17 16.84 -21.49
CA GLN A 45 4.93 15.41 -21.36
C GLN A 45 6.01 14.76 -20.50
N ALA A 46 5.58 13.85 -19.62
CA ALA A 46 6.47 13.05 -18.80
C ALA A 46 6.03 11.58 -18.79
N TRP A 47 7.00 10.67 -18.70
CA TRP A 47 6.73 9.26 -18.46
C TRP A 47 6.76 9.00 -16.96
N VAL A 48 5.64 8.52 -16.42
CA VAL A 48 5.44 8.29 -14.99
C VAL A 48 5.09 6.82 -14.76
N PRO A 49 5.62 6.16 -13.73
CA PRO A 49 5.22 4.79 -13.41
C PRO A 49 3.72 4.67 -13.15
N GLU A 50 3.09 3.60 -13.65
CA GLU A 50 1.67 3.30 -13.45
C GLU A 50 1.28 3.36 -11.96
N ARG A 51 2.14 2.83 -11.08
CA ARG A 51 1.97 2.89 -9.62
C ARG A 51 1.80 4.32 -9.11
N ALA A 52 2.61 5.26 -9.58
CA ALA A 52 2.56 6.65 -9.12
C ALA A 52 1.28 7.35 -9.63
N VAL A 53 0.85 7.03 -10.85
CA VAL A 53 -0.42 7.53 -11.39
C VAL A 53 -1.62 6.95 -10.63
N GLN A 54 -1.58 5.68 -10.23
CA GLN A 54 -2.65 5.07 -9.42
C GLN A 54 -2.74 5.70 -8.02
N GLU A 55 -1.61 6.04 -7.42
CA GLU A 55 -1.57 6.68 -6.10
C GLU A 55 -2.13 8.12 -6.13
N ASP A 56 -1.88 8.84 -7.22
CA ASP A 56 -2.29 10.23 -7.37
C ASP A 56 -3.71 10.37 -7.97
N SER A 57 -4.06 9.56 -8.97
CA SER A 57 -5.37 9.56 -9.61
C SER A 57 -5.76 8.18 -10.18
N GLU A 58 -6.27 7.30 -9.31
CA GLU A 58 -6.79 5.99 -9.74
C GLU A 58 -7.94 6.10 -10.75
N MET A 59 -8.80 7.13 -10.62
CA MET A 59 -9.91 7.34 -11.55
C MET A 59 -9.43 7.63 -12.97
N ALA A 60 -8.41 8.49 -13.11
CA ALA A 60 -7.83 8.80 -14.42
C ALA A 60 -7.14 7.58 -15.02
N LEU A 61 -6.43 6.80 -14.19
CA LEU A 61 -5.78 5.55 -14.61
C LEU A 61 -6.78 4.55 -15.19
N PHE A 62 -7.86 4.27 -14.46
CA PHE A 62 -8.84 3.27 -14.91
C PHE A 62 -9.63 3.75 -16.12
N ALA A 63 -10.01 5.03 -16.17
CA ALA A 63 -10.64 5.62 -17.35
C ALA A 63 -9.73 5.52 -18.59
N TYR A 64 -8.42 5.70 -18.42
CA TYR A 64 -7.46 5.49 -19.50
C TYR A 64 -7.44 4.03 -19.97
N TRP A 65 -7.30 3.08 -19.03
CA TRP A 65 -7.27 1.66 -19.41
C TRP A 65 -8.57 1.18 -20.05
N ASP A 66 -9.73 1.70 -19.62
CA ASP A 66 -11.03 1.41 -20.24
C ASP A 66 -11.12 1.94 -21.69
N SER A 67 -10.35 2.99 -22.02
CA SER A 67 -10.27 3.54 -23.37
C SER A 67 -9.32 2.78 -24.31
N VAL A 68 -8.41 1.99 -23.77
CA VAL A 68 -7.44 1.21 -24.54
C VAL A 68 -8.09 -0.10 -25.01
N ALA A 69 -7.90 -0.45 -26.29
CA ALA A 69 -8.37 -1.73 -26.82
C ALA A 69 -7.76 -2.90 -26.04
N ASP A 70 -8.61 -3.85 -25.61
CA ASP A 70 -8.27 -4.97 -24.71
C ASP A 70 -7.77 -4.54 -23.30
N GLY A 71 -7.86 -3.24 -22.99
CA GLY A 71 -7.47 -2.63 -21.74
C GLY A 71 -6.03 -2.91 -21.33
N ARG A 72 -5.78 -2.84 -20.02
CA ARG A 72 -4.47 -3.17 -19.43
C ARG A 72 -4.03 -4.60 -19.76
N LEU A 73 -4.96 -5.55 -19.71
CA LEU A 73 -4.70 -6.97 -19.97
C LEU A 73 -4.16 -7.21 -21.39
N GLY A 74 -4.62 -6.44 -22.38
CA GLY A 74 -4.10 -6.48 -23.75
C GLY A 74 -2.66 -6.00 -23.86
N ALA A 75 -2.25 -5.06 -23.01
CA ALA A 75 -0.89 -4.51 -23.01
C ALA A 75 0.14 -5.40 -22.27
N MET A 76 -0.32 -6.31 -21.40
CA MET A 76 0.53 -7.17 -20.57
C MET A 76 1.20 -8.29 -21.37
N ALA A 77 2.50 -8.49 -21.14
CA ALA A 77 3.23 -9.66 -21.64
C ALA A 77 2.76 -10.98 -20.98
N HIS A 78 2.53 -10.94 -19.66
CA HIS A 78 2.07 -12.06 -18.85
C HIS A 78 0.78 -11.68 -18.11
N LYS A 79 -0.38 -12.15 -18.60
CA LYS A 79 -1.71 -11.75 -18.10
C LYS A 79 -2.03 -12.24 -16.69
N ASP A 80 -1.26 -13.22 -16.20
CA ASP A 80 -1.39 -13.86 -14.90
C ASP A 80 -0.46 -13.26 -13.82
N LEU A 81 0.50 -12.43 -14.21
CA LEU A 81 1.48 -11.85 -13.29
C LEU A 81 1.09 -10.43 -12.88
N TRP A 82 0.67 -10.27 -11.63
CA TRP A 82 0.23 -8.99 -11.06
C TRP A 82 1.12 -8.54 -9.90
N HIS A 83 1.26 -7.22 -9.76
CA HIS A 83 2.09 -6.59 -8.74
C HIS A 83 1.23 -6.05 -7.59
N PRO A 84 1.54 -6.36 -6.32
CA PRO A 84 0.86 -5.79 -5.17
C PRO A 84 1.04 -4.25 -5.14
N PHE A 85 -0.05 -3.49 -5.13
CA PHE A 85 -0.02 -2.04 -4.95
C PHE A 85 0.03 -1.66 -3.48
N ARG A 86 -0.99 -2.07 -2.71
CA ARG A 86 -1.14 -1.77 -1.28
C ARG A 86 -1.82 -2.93 -0.55
N ILE A 87 -1.55 -3.08 0.75
CA ILE A 87 -2.32 -3.97 1.61
C ILE A 87 -3.38 -3.13 2.34
N GLU A 88 -4.65 -3.49 2.18
CA GLU A 88 -5.78 -2.77 2.78
C GLU A 88 -6.30 -3.44 4.07
N GLY A 89 -5.93 -4.69 4.30
CA GLY A 89 -6.42 -5.44 5.46
C GLY A 89 -5.68 -6.75 5.70
N HIS A 90 -5.92 -7.36 6.87
CA HIS A 90 -5.44 -8.70 7.18
C HIS A 90 -6.48 -9.48 7.98
N ARG A 91 -6.42 -10.81 7.87
CA ARG A 91 -7.23 -11.73 8.69
C ARG A 91 -6.45 -12.98 9.04
N LYS A 92 -6.82 -13.62 10.14
CA LYS A 92 -6.32 -14.95 10.50
C LYS A 92 -7.28 -16.02 9.98
N THR A 93 -6.72 -17.08 9.44
CA THR A 93 -7.45 -18.30 9.05
C THR A 93 -6.81 -19.50 9.73
N HIS A 94 -7.49 -20.65 9.70
CA HIS A 94 -6.91 -21.91 10.19
C HIS A 94 -5.62 -22.32 9.46
N ARG A 95 -5.37 -21.80 8.25
CA ARG A 95 -4.16 -22.07 7.45
C ARG A 95 -3.08 -21.00 7.57
N GLY A 96 -3.29 -19.99 8.42
CA GLY A 96 -2.37 -18.87 8.62
C GLY A 96 -2.96 -17.50 8.26
N GLY A 97 -2.09 -16.50 8.22
CA GLY A 97 -2.45 -15.10 7.91
C GLY A 97 -2.72 -14.87 6.42
N GLN A 98 -3.79 -14.12 6.15
CA GLN A 98 -4.11 -13.61 4.82
C GLN A 98 -4.12 -12.07 4.84
N LEU A 99 -3.75 -11.47 3.72
CA LEU A 99 -3.71 -10.05 3.46
C LEU A 99 -4.69 -9.72 2.33
N LEU A 100 -5.46 -8.65 2.47
CA LEU A 100 -6.27 -8.10 1.40
C LEU A 100 -5.38 -7.18 0.57
N VAL A 101 -5.05 -7.62 -0.64
CA VAL A 101 -4.12 -6.93 -1.55
C VAL A 101 -4.90 -6.20 -2.62
N TYR A 102 -4.59 -4.92 -2.76
CA TYR A 102 -4.97 -4.08 -3.89
C TYR A 102 -3.85 -4.15 -4.95
N TRP A 103 -4.20 -4.28 -6.23
CA TRP A 103 -3.26 -4.57 -7.32
C TRP A 103 -2.92 -3.35 -8.17
N VAL A 104 -1.71 -3.32 -8.72
CA VAL A 104 -1.29 -2.25 -9.64
C VAL A 104 -2.10 -2.36 -10.94
N GLY A 105 -2.74 -1.26 -11.33
CA GLY A 105 -3.49 -1.13 -12.58
C GLY A 105 -4.79 -1.92 -12.65
N SER A 106 -5.29 -2.43 -11.53
CA SER A 106 -6.62 -3.05 -11.43
C SER A 106 -7.38 -2.47 -10.24
N PRO A 107 -8.70 -2.21 -10.35
CA PRO A 107 -9.56 -1.84 -9.23
C PRO A 107 -9.84 -3.02 -8.29
N ASP A 108 -9.38 -4.23 -8.59
CA ASP A 108 -9.72 -5.42 -7.83
C ASP A 108 -8.89 -5.55 -6.55
N ARG A 109 -9.51 -6.14 -5.55
CA ARG A 109 -8.85 -6.58 -4.31
C ARG A 109 -8.99 -8.08 -4.17
N SER A 110 -7.94 -8.74 -3.69
CA SER A 110 -8.00 -10.17 -3.43
C SER A 110 -7.30 -10.56 -2.14
N TRP A 111 -7.84 -11.60 -1.47
CA TRP A 111 -7.20 -12.19 -0.31
C TRP A 111 -6.06 -13.10 -0.73
N GLN A 112 -4.85 -12.77 -0.30
CA GLN A 112 -3.63 -13.52 -0.57
C GLN A 112 -3.00 -14.00 0.73
N TYR A 113 -2.36 -15.17 0.71
CA TYR A 113 -1.62 -15.61 1.88
C TYR A 113 -0.42 -14.70 2.11
N GLU A 114 -0.17 -14.32 3.36
CA GLU A 114 0.94 -13.43 3.72
C GLU A 114 2.29 -13.98 3.26
N ARG A 115 2.48 -15.31 3.29
CA ARG A 115 3.70 -15.96 2.78
C ARG A 115 3.95 -15.72 1.29
N VAL A 116 2.89 -15.56 0.49
CA VAL A 116 2.98 -15.33 -0.96
C VAL A 116 3.40 -13.88 -1.21
N ILE A 117 2.72 -12.93 -0.56
CA ILE A 117 3.02 -11.51 -0.70
C ILE A 117 4.39 -11.18 -0.14
N ARG A 118 4.78 -11.75 1.00
CA ARG A 118 6.12 -11.55 1.57
C ARG A 118 7.24 -12.03 0.65
N LYS A 119 7.00 -13.05 -0.18
CA LYS A 119 7.97 -13.52 -1.17
C LYS A 119 8.05 -12.56 -2.37
N ALA A 120 6.93 -11.99 -2.78
CA ALA A 120 6.85 -11.06 -3.91
C ALA A 120 7.37 -9.66 -3.56
N ASP A 121 6.93 -9.13 -2.41
CA ASP A 121 7.27 -7.80 -1.92
C ASP A 121 7.35 -7.83 -0.37
N PRO A 122 8.52 -8.19 0.20
CA PRO A 122 8.70 -8.23 1.65
C PRO A 122 8.59 -6.85 2.29
N LYS A 123 8.98 -5.79 1.56
CA LYS A 123 8.93 -4.41 2.05
C LYS A 123 7.47 -3.97 2.24
N LEU A 124 6.59 -4.29 1.30
CA LEU A 124 5.17 -3.96 1.42
C LEU A 124 4.51 -4.59 2.66
N VAL A 125 4.84 -5.86 2.95
CA VAL A 125 4.34 -6.52 4.16
C VAL A 125 4.89 -5.86 5.42
N LYS A 126 6.18 -5.52 5.42
CA LYS A 126 6.84 -4.83 6.54
C LYS A 126 6.18 -3.48 6.82
N ASP A 127 6.06 -2.63 5.80
CA ASP A 127 5.47 -1.30 5.90
C ASP A 127 4.02 -1.38 6.40
N TYR A 128 3.25 -2.34 5.88
CA TYR A 128 1.89 -2.58 6.37
C TYR A 128 1.87 -2.96 7.86
N ARG A 129 2.72 -3.89 8.30
CA ARG A 129 2.78 -4.30 9.71
C ARG A 129 3.17 -3.15 10.64
N VAL A 130 4.16 -2.36 10.24
CA VAL A 130 4.58 -1.15 10.98
C VAL A 130 3.44 -0.14 11.06
N SER A 131 2.69 0.08 10.00
CA SER A 131 1.54 1.01 10.05
C SER A 131 0.39 0.50 10.92
N GLN A 132 0.18 -0.82 11.02
CA GLN A 132 -0.89 -1.39 11.85
C GLN A 132 -0.57 -1.41 13.33
N TYR A 133 0.70 -1.59 13.69
CA TYR A 133 1.06 -1.92 15.08
C TYR A 133 2.28 -1.18 15.64
N GLY A 134 2.87 -0.26 14.87
CA GLY A 134 4.05 0.51 15.25
C GLY A 134 5.39 -0.18 14.96
N ALA A 135 6.48 0.58 15.11
CA ALA A 135 7.85 0.17 14.77
C ALA A 135 8.43 -0.96 15.66
N THR A 136 7.78 -1.28 16.78
CA THR A 136 8.19 -2.36 17.71
C THR A 136 8.05 -3.77 17.12
N TRP A 137 7.41 -3.92 15.95
CA TRP A 137 7.28 -5.23 15.27
C TRP A 137 8.51 -5.65 14.47
N ASP A 138 9.44 -4.74 14.17
CA ASP A 138 10.68 -5.08 13.45
C ASP A 138 11.55 -6.07 14.22
N VAL A 139 11.45 -6.10 15.55
CA VAL A 139 12.24 -6.99 16.43
C VAL A 139 11.70 -8.45 16.41
N LEU A 140 10.50 -8.68 15.89
CA LEU A 140 9.78 -9.97 16.01
C LEU A 140 9.78 -10.82 14.75
N LEU A 141 10.19 -10.28 13.59
CA LEU A 141 10.21 -11.04 12.33
C LEU A 141 11.43 -11.96 12.19
N ASP A 142 12.47 -11.75 13.01
CA ASP A 142 13.62 -12.66 13.14
C ASP A 142 13.46 -13.71 14.26
N ALA A 143 12.38 -13.64 15.03
CA ALA A 143 12.08 -14.65 16.04
C ALA A 143 11.30 -15.82 15.41
N PRO A 144 11.69 -17.09 15.67
CA PRO A 144 10.87 -18.23 15.26
C PRO A 144 9.46 -18.09 15.86
N VAL A 145 8.46 -18.36 15.02
CA VAL A 145 7.01 -18.08 15.12
C VAL A 145 6.32 -18.55 16.44
N CYS A 146 7.03 -19.17 17.36
CA CYS A 146 6.48 -19.78 18.57
C CYS A 146 6.51 -18.87 19.83
N TYR A 147 7.14 -17.69 19.82
CA TYR A 147 7.39 -16.93 21.06
C TYR A 147 6.49 -15.71 21.32
N LEU A 148 5.44 -15.49 20.52
CA LEU A 148 4.57 -14.32 20.65
C LEU A 148 3.35 -14.51 21.56
N GLY A 149 3.05 -15.75 21.97
CA GLY A 149 1.93 -16.03 22.87
C GLY A 149 2.19 -15.66 24.34
N ARG A 150 3.45 -15.45 24.76
CA ARG A 150 3.80 -15.24 26.18
C ARG A 150 3.97 -13.79 26.59
N VAL A 151 4.31 -12.89 25.66
CA VAL A 151 4.62 -11.49 26.02
C VAL A 151 3.34 -10.67 26.27
N TYR A 152 2.24 -10.99 25.58
CA TYR A 152 0.99 -10.23 25.71
C TYR A 152 0.14 -10.60 26.93
N ALA A 153 0.36 -11.75 27.57
CA ALA A 153 -0.38 -12.13 28.77
C ALA A 153 0.08 -11.35 30.03
N GLN A 154 1.31 -10.81 30.03
CA GLN A 154 1.89 -10.20 31.23
C GLN A 154 1.70 -8.67 31.29
N ALA A 155 1.33 -8.03 30.18
CA ALA A 155 1.09 -6.58 30.12
C ALA A 155 -0.38 -6.18 30.42
N ALA A 156 -1.30 -7.14 30.50
CA ALA A 156 -2.74 -6.88 30.64
C ALA A 156 -3.26 -7.00 32.09
N GLU A 157 -2.45 -7.42 33.06
CA GLU A 157 -2.88 -7.62 34.45
C GLU A 157 -2.17 -6.66 35.42
N THR A 158 -2.76 -5.48 35.68
CA THR A 158 -3.10 -4.93 37.02
C THR A 158 -3.39 -3.40 37.01
N PRO A 159 -4.17 -2.86 37.98
CA PRO A 159 -5.27 -1.93 37.70
C PRO A 159 -5.18 -0.57 38.41
N SER A 160 -6.03 0.39 37.99
CA SER A 160 -6.48 1.46 38.89
C SER A 160 -7.82 2.06 38.44
N ARG A 161 -8.91 1.67 39.11
CA ARG A 161 -10.14 2.48 39.19
C ARG A 161 -10.14 3.22 40.53
N PRO A 162 -10.29 4.55 40.58
CA PRO A 162 -10.56 5.22 41.84
C PRO A 162 -12.01 5.01 42.29
N ARG A 163 -12.18 4.76 43.59
CA ARG A 163 -13.44 4.72 44.33
C ARG A 163 -14.20 6.02 44.13
N SER A 164 -15.47 5.93 43.72
CA SER A 164 -16.47 6.98 43.89
C SER A 164 -17.48 6.51 44.94
N THR A 165 -17.68 7.35 45.95
CA THR A 165 -18.59 7.16 47.08
C THR A 165 -19.90 7.92 46.88
N LEU A 166 -20.97 7.34 47.46
CA LEU A 166 -22.28 7.90 47.88
C LEU A 166 -23.48 7.70 46.91
N PRO A 167 -24.74 7.68 47.42
CA PRO A 167 -25.24 7.32 48.75
C PRO A 167 -26.31 6.21 48.74
N THR A 168 -26.59 5.70 49.94
CA THR A 168 -27.63 4.75 50.32
C THR A 168 -29.05 5.19 49.99
N TYR A 169 -29.86 4.28 49.43
CA TYR A 169 -31.32 4.25 49.62
C TYR A 169 -31.82 2.79 49.53
N GLY A 170 -32.45 2.31 50.60
CA GLY A 170 -33.12 1.01 50.65
C GLY A 170 -34.28 1.08 51.63
N LYS A 171 -35.51 1.05 51.10
CA LYS A 171 -36.77 0.92 51.84
C LYS A 171 -37.04 -0.56 52.16
N GLY A 172 -37.45 -0.82 53.40
CA GLY A 172 -38.58 -1.69 53.78
C GLY A 172 -38.39 -3.21 53.75
N VAL A 173 -38.46 -3.82 54.94
CA VAL A 173 -39.60 -4.63 55.40
C VAL A 173 -39.88 -4.27 56.85
#